data_AF-A0A179UIK2-F1
#
_entry.id   AF-A0A179UIK2-F1
#
_cell.length_a   1.000
_cell.length_b   1.000
_cell.length_c   1.000
_cell.angle_alpha   90.00
_cell.angle_beta   90.00
_cell.angle_gamma   90.00
#
_symmetry.space_group_name_H-M   'P 1'
#
loop_
_entity.id
_entity.type
_entity.pdbx_description
1 polymer ?
#
loop_
_entity_poly.entity_id
_entity_poly.type
_entity_poly.pdbx_seq_one_letter_code
_entity_poly.pdbx_strand_id
1 'polypeptide(L)' 'MLEYAKDKKISDFINLDKLNIFSELEEPLKPECSEEVITEVKIAYDIKITVWKIKYMKYEKLNEDMTKI' A
#
# COMPACT_ATOMS: atom_id res chain seq x y z
N MET A 1 -17.57 7.42 3.93
CA MET A 1 -16.41 6.68 4.48
C MET A 1 -15.23 7.57 4.86
N LEU A 2 -14.86 8.59 4.07
CA LEU A 2 -13.69 9.45 4.34
C LEU A 2 -13.71 10.18 5.71
N GLU A 3 -14.89 10.51 6.22
CA GLU A 3 -15.06 11.23 7.48
C GLU A 3 -14.82 10.35 8.71
N TYR A 4 -15.12 9.05 8.62
CA TYR A 4 -14.92 8.08 9.70
C TYR A 4 -13.44 7.71 9.90
N ALA A 5 -12.64 7.77 8.83
CA ALA A 5 -11.23 7.40 8.86
C ALA A 5 -10.28 8.55 9.23
N LYS A 6 -10.77 9.80 9.24
CA LYS A 6 -9.94 11.00 9.44
C LYS A 6 -9.36 11.12 10.85
N ASP A 7 -10.12 10.68 11.85
CA ASP A 7 -9.77 10.82 13.27
C ASP A 7 -9.26 9.52 13.90
N LYS A 8 -9.21 8.43 13.13
CA LYS A 8 -8.75 7.12 13.62
C LYS A 8 -7.26 6.90 13.33
N LYS A 9 -6.54 6.38 14.32
CA LYS A 9 -5.15 5.97 14.19
C LYS A 9 -5.07 4.59 13.55
N ILE A 10 -3.95 4.32 12.89
CA ILE A 10 -3.68 3.00 12.28
C ILE A 10 -3.77 1.87 13.34
N SER A 11 -3.33 2.15 14.57
CA SER A 11 -3.44 1.23 15.72
C SER A 11 -4.87 0.86 16.08
N ASP A 12 -5.86 1.66 15.68
CA ASP A 12 -7.27 1.40 15.96
C ASP A 12 -7.84 0.31 15.04
N PHE A 13 -7.07 -0.09 14.01
CA PHE A 13 -7.45 -1.09 13.01
C PHE A 13 -6.52 -2.29 12.94
N ILE A 14 -5.25 -2.14 13.35
CA ILE A 14 -4.25 -3.21 13.32
C ILE A 14 -3.40 -3.23 14.58
N ASN A 15 -3.29 -4.42 15.17
CA ASN A 15 -2.42 -4.68 16.31
C ASN A 15 -0.97 -4.82 15.85
N LEU A 16 -0.17 -3.78 16.08
CA LEU A 16 1.25 -3.74 15.71
C LEU A 16 2.14 -4.68 16.54
N ASP A 17 1.66 -5.13 17.70
CA ASP A 17 2.40 -6.05 18.58
C ASP A 17 2.29 -7.51 18.12
N LYS A 18 1.38 -7.81 17.18
CA LYS A 18 1.20 -9.15 16.62
C LYS A 18 2.15 -9.39 15.44
N LEU A 19 2.78 -10.57 15.42
CA LEU A 19 3.67 -10.96 14.32
C LEU A 19 2.97 -10.99 12.95
N ASN A 20 1.70 -11.42 12.93
CA ASN A 20 0.83 -11.27 11.76
C ASN A 20 -0.20 -10.18 12.03
N ILE A 21 0.18 -8.93 11.73
CA ILE A 21 -0.61 -7.70 11.93
C ILE A 21 -1.95 -7.70 11.19
N PHE A 22 -2.13 -8.56 10.18
CA PHE A 22 -3.35 -8.64 9.36
C PHE A 22 -4.29 -9.78 9.77
N SER A 23 -3.92 -10.56 10.79
CA SER A 23 -4.69 -11.75 11.21
C SER A 23 -6.10 -11.44 11.74
N GLU A 24 -6.37 -10.19 12.10
CA GLU A 24 -7.65 -9.73 12.65
C GLU A 24 -8.49 -8.92 11.63
N LEU A 25 -7.97 -8.70 10.42
CA LEU A 25 -8.73 -8.01 9.39
C LEU A 25 -9.81 -8.93 8.83
N GLU A 26 -11.02 -8.39 8.68
CA GLU A 26 -12.09 -9.07 7.95
C GLU A 26 -11.69 -9.30 6.49
N GLU A 27 -12.21 -10.38 5.90
CA GLU A 27 -11.99 -10.65 4.49
C GLU A 27 -12.52 -9.50 3.63
N PRO A 28 -11.77 -9.12 2.57
CA PRO A 28 -12.22 -8.08 1.67
C PRO A 28 -13.50 -8.51 0.97
N LEU A 29 -14.53 -7.66 1.05
CA LEU A 29 -15.78 -7.86 0.32
C LEU A 29 -15.53 -7.81 -1.19
N LYS A 30 -16.35 -8.53 -1.95
CA LYS A 30 -16.36 -8.38 -3.42
C LYS A 30 -16.69 -6.93 -3.78
N PRO A 31 -15.94 -6.33 -4.70
CA PRO A 31 -16.25 -4.99 -5.18
C PRO A 31 -17.62 -4.99 -5.89
N GLU A 32 -18.43 -3.95 -5.63
CA GLU A 32 -19.72 -3.72 -6.32
C GLU A 32 -19.54 -3.18 -7.75
N CYS A 33 -18.30 -2.95 -8.18
CA CYS A 33 -17.98 -2.25 -9.41
C CYS A 33 -17.88 -3.21 -10.61
N SER A 34 -18.07 -2.68 -11.83
CA SER A 34 -17.91 -3.48 -13.04
C SER A 34 -16.45 -3.95 -13.23
N GLU A 35 -16.27 -5.09 -13.90
CA GLU A 35 -14.95 -5.66 -14.15
C GLU A 35 -14.02 -4.70 -14.91
N GLU A 36 -14.56 -3.91 -15.84
CA GLU A 36 -13.82 -2.86 -16.55
C GLU A 36 -13.25 -1.81 -15.59
N VAL A 37 -14.08 -1.27 -14.68
CA VAL A 37 -13.62 -0.25 -13.72
C VAL A 37 -12.62 -0.85 -12.73
N ILE A 38 -12.80 -2.11 -12.31
CA ILE A 38 -11.82 -2.82 -11.47
C ILE A 38 -10.48 -2.96 -12.20
N THR A 39 -10.52 -3.28 -13.50
CA THR A 39 -9.31 -3.46 -14.33
C THR A 39 -8.57 -2.14 -14.52
N GLU A 40 -9.27 -1.05 -14.82
CA GLU A 40 -8.69 0.29 -14.94
C GLU A 40 -8.05 0.76 -13.62
N VAL A 41 -8.75 0.58 -12.49
CA VAL A 41 -8.22 0.92 -11.16
C VAL A 41 -6.98 0.10 -10.83
N LYS A 42 -6.98 -1.20 -11.17
CA LYS A 42 -5.83 -2.08 -10.96
C LYS A 42 -4.63 -1.63 -11.80
N ILE A 43 -4.83 -1.31 -13.08
CA ILE A 43 -3.78 -0.78 -13.95
C ILE A 43 -3.21 0.53 -13.38
N ALA A 44 -4.06 1.45 -12.95
CA ALA A 44 -3.63 2.71 -12.36
C ALA A 44 -2.82 2.52 -11.06
N TYR A 45 -3.23 1.56 -10.22
CA TYR A 45 -2.50 1.19 -9.02
C TYR A 45 -1.14 0.57 -9.35
N ASP A 46 -1.09 -0.38 -10.28
CA ASP A 46 0.13 -1.08 -10.70
C ASP A 46 1.15 -0.10 -11.32
N ILE A 47 0.69 0.89 -12.09
CA ILE A 47 1.53 1.98 -12.60
C ILE A 47 2.14 2.79 -11.43
N LYS A 48 1.33 3.19 -10.44
CA LYS A 48 1.82 3.94 -9.27
C LYS A 48 2.87 3.18 -8.48
N ILE A 49 2.63 1.89 -8.21
CA ILE A 49 3.58 1.02 -7.51
C ILE A 49 4.87 0.87 -8.33
N THR A 50 4.77 0.71 -9.64
CA THR A 50 5.94 0.58 -10.53
C THR A 50 6.80 1.84 -10.53
N VAL A 51 6.19 3.03 -10.62
CA VAL A 51 6.89 4.32 -10.52
C VAL A 51 7.60 4.44 -9.17
N TRP A 52 6.94 4.05 -8.08
CA TRP A 52 7.53 4.08 -6.75
C TRP A 52 8.73 3.13 -6.62
N LYS A 53 8.62 1.89 -7.12
CA LYS A 53 9.73 0.93 -7.15
C LYS A 53 10.93 1.44 -7.93
N ILE A 54 10.73 2.03 -9.11
CA ILE A 54 11.82 2.64 -9.90
C ILE A 54 12.51 3.75 -9.11
N LYS A 55 11.73 4.62 -8.44
CA LYS A 55 12.27 5.69 -7.60
C LYS A 55 13.10 5.12 -6.45
N TYR A 56 12.59 4.09 -5.79
CA TYR A 56 13.26 3.43 -4.68
C TYR A 56 14.58 2.77 -5.12
N MET A 57 14.59 2.04 -6.25
CA MET A 57 15.82 1.46 -6.82
C MET A 57 16.89 2.51 -7.13
N LYS A 58 16.48 3.68 -7.66
CA LYS A 58 17.42 4.79 -7.88
C LYS A 58 18.02 5.32 -6.58
N TYR A 59 17.21 5.40 -5.52
CA TYR A 59 17.67 5.80 -4.20
C TYR A 59 18.63 4.78 -3.60
N GLU A 60 18.32 3.49 -3.64
CA GLU A 60 19.21 2.43 -3.14
C GLU A 60 20.56 2.47 -3.82
N LYS A 61 20.59 2.63 -5.15
CA LYS A 61 21.83 2.72 -5.91
C LYS A 61 22.67 3.94 -5.50
N LEU A 62 22.05 5.11 -5.36
CA LEU A 62 22.74 6.32 -4.89
C LEU A 62 23.29 6.14 -3.47
N ASN A 63 22.52 5.54 -2.58
CA ASN A 63 22.94 5.29 -1.21
C ASN A 63 24.11 4.30 -1.16
N GLU A 64 24.05 3.23 -1.95
CA GLU A 64 25.14 2.26 -2.07
C GLU A 64 26.43 2.90 -2.57
N ASP A 65 26.35 3.76 -3.59
CA ASP A 65 27.51 4.50 -4.12
C ASP A 65 28.09 5.48 -3.09
N MET A 66 27.25 6.16 -2.29
CA MET A 66 27.72 7.05 -1.23
C MET A 66 28.33 6.32 -0.03
N THR A 67 27.86 5.11 0.29
CA THR A 67 28.35 4.33 1.44
C THR A 67 29.70 3.65 1.15
N LYS A 68 30.11 3.59 -0.13
CA LYS A 68 31.40 3.01 -0.57
C LYS A 68 32.56 4.02 -0.58
N ILE A 69 32.31 5.29 -0.28
CA ILE A 69 33.32 6.37 -0.14
C ILE A 69 33.78 6.44 1.32
#